data_AF-A0AAU1UJQ1-F1
#
_entry.id   AF-A0AAU1UJQ1-F1
#
_cell.length_a   1.000
_cell.length_b   1.000
_cell.length_c   1.000
_cell.angle_alpha   90.00
_cell.angle_beta   90.00
_cell.angle_gamma   90.00
#
_symmetry.space_group_name_H-M   'P 1'
#
loop_
_entity.id
_entity.type
_entity.pdbx_description
1 polymer ?
#
loop_
_entity_poly.entity_id
_entity_poly.type
_entity_poly.pdbx_seq_one_letter_code
_entity_poly.pdbx_strand_id
1 'polypeptide(L)'
;MSIEAWLAGRQGHSTLGSQAERVVHVLVRAPQFATYSSAREVAERAGVNVSTVVGTAQQLGFEGWTDLRQELRALYLGSVASGDLGPTPATDAAAQMLRRDAVNVTSLATEENLRAIRVTAQAIRAARRTVIVSSGSGAGPAHILGHLGAIMGYDIQLALGSATAAAVQVAGLQEGDCLLTFNVWRLTRALRGLTRMGHERGATGCVLTDLPSSPLTEDADHVIVTPIEGVGGTVSLTAMVAATQAIIGELTDTETGRASGQVQQAWNDLDLMDDQVLAVGSKYGPCRRRFPRRKIAGHRQCAGLTAQACWCPSAETGASVEASTTRSVTRARVGSGLAVAVLLLPLAGYGLARTGAVPEDTPTLLALLCGIIGPVLLTELSEERAPFRHSSSHLTAHTLTGERSVDLNRIATVRLLTTFSYGGPHRTLVVCDAHGVRLGITTKRSRGKLRRAIEKADANAARGVPRPRVSRAARAYLGLAPGRGLVVHTVLAFLLLTTSVSLYVVVALRLGGQ
;
A
#
# COMPACT_ATOMS: atom_id res chain seq x y z
N MET A 1 24.79 24.31 -13.02
CA MET A 1 26.16 24.07 -13.57
C MET A 1 26.46 22.59 -13.41
N SER A 2 26.76 21.85 -14.48
CA SER A 2 27.01 20.40 -14.40
C SER A 2 28.37 20.10 -13.75
N ILE A 3 28.48 18.94 -13.08
CA ILE A 3 29.75 18.48 -12.47
C ILE A 3 30.85 18.35 -13.51
N GLU A 4 30.49 17.93 -14.73
CA GLU A 4 31.41 17.85 -15.88
C GLU A 4 31.95 19.23 -16.25
N ALA A 5 31.10 20.25 -16.40
CA ALA A 5 31.54 21.61 -16.71
C ALA A 5 32.39 22.21 -15.58
N TRP A 6 32.08 21.89 -14.32
CA TRP A 6 32.87 22.31 -13.17
C TRP A 6 34.25 21.67 -13.15
N LEU A 7 34.36 20.35 -13.42
CA LEU A 7 35.65 19.66 -13.50
C LEU A 7 36.47 20.15 -14.71
N ALA A 8 35.84 20.36 -15.85
CA ALA A 8 36.49 20.87 -17.06
C ALA A 8 37.05 22.29 -16.89
N GLY A 9 36.44 23.11 -16.03
CA GLY A 9 36.91 24.45 -15.70
C GLY A 9 38.10 24.51 -14.73
N ARG A 10 38.62 23.37 -14.24
CA ARG A 10 39.75 23.33 -13.30
C ARG A 10 41.09 23.45 -14.04
N GLN A 11 42.03 24.18 -13.43
CA GLN A 11 43.31 24.55 -14.05
C GLN A 11 44.17 23.37 -14.53
N GLY A 12 44.09 22.20 -13.90
CA GLY A 12 44.83 21.00 -14.32
C GLY A 12 44.02 19.95 -15.07
N HIS A 13 42.80 20.27 -15.53
CA HIS A 13 41.98 19.31 -16.26
C HIS A 13 42.53 19.01 -17.67
N SER A 14 43.12 19.99 -18.34
CA SER A 14 43.67 19.86 -19.70
C SER A 14 44.98 19.06 -19.78
N THR A 15 45.58 18.72 -18.64
CA THR A 15 46.88 18.02 -18.54
C THR A 15 46.76 16.63 -17.90
N LEU A 16 45.54 16.12 -17.72
CA LEU A 16 45.30 14.82 -17.12
C LEU A 16 45.81 13.69 -18.02
N GLY A 17 46.56 12.75 -17.43
CA GLY A 17 46.91 11.51 -18.11
C GLY A 17 45.75 10.51 -18.14
N SER A 18 45.86 9.46 -18.97
CA SER A 18 44.80 8.47 -19.20
C SER A 18 44.25 7.80 -17.93
N GLN A 19 45.07 7.60 -16.89
CA GLN A 19 44.60 7.06 -15.62
C GLN A 19 43.80 8.09 -14.80
N ALA A 20 44.19 9.36 -14.85
CA ALA A 20 43.51 10.46 -14.16
C ALA A 20 42.16 10.78 -14.85
N GLU A 21 42.10 10.68 -16.18
CA GLU A 21 40.85 10.75 -16.95
C GLU A 21 39.85 9.66 -16.54
N ARG A 22 40.32 8.43 -16.26
CA ARG A 22 39.46 7.35 -15.76
C ARG A 22 38.88 7.67 -14.39
N VAL A 23 39.65 8.32 -13.51
CA VAL A 23 39.16 8.81 -12.21
C VAL A 23 38.08 9.88 -12.45
N VAL A 24 38.36 10.89 -13.27
CA VAL A 24 37.40 11.95 -13.61
C VAL A 24 36.13 11.38 -14.24
N HIS A 25 36.24 10.38 -15.11
CA HIS A 25 35.10 9.69 -15.68
C HIS A 25 34.21 9.04 -14.61
N VAL A 26 34.79 8.46 -13.55
CA VAL A 26 34.01 7.97 -12.40
C VAL A 26 33.32 9.11 -11.66
N LEU A 27 33.99 10.25 -11.45
CA LEU A 27 33.41 11.42 -10.77
C LEU A 27 32.22 12.01 -11.55
N VAL A 28 32.31 12.06 -12.88
CA VAL A 28 31.26 12.60 -13.75
C VAL A 28 30.10 11.60 -13.92
N ARG A 29 30.39 10.31 -14.13
CA ARG A 29 29.37 9.29 -14.40
C ARG A 29 28.64 8.81 -13.15
N ALA A 30 29.32 8.81 -12.01
CA ALA A 30 28.77 8.35 -10.74
C ALA A 30 29.10 9.34 -9.62
N PRO A 31 28.65 10.61 -9.75
CA PRO A 31 28.96 11.64 -8.76
C PRO A 31 28.42 11.28 -7.38
N GLN A 32 27.25 10.62 -7.29
CA GLN A 32 26.77 10.14 -5.99
C GLN A 32 27.79 9.21 -5.33
N PHE A 33 28.25 8.17 -6.01
CA PHE A 33 29.24 7.23 -5.49
C PHE A 33 30.50 7.96 -5.05
N ALA A 34 31.07 8.76 -5.94
CA ALA A 34 32.30 9.50 -5.65
C ALA A 34 32.20 10.40 -4.41
N THR A 35 31.04 11.02 -4.15
CA THR A 35 30.86 11.93 -3.00
C THR A 35 30.80 11.26 -1.63
N TYR A 36 30.54 9.95 -1.59
CA TYR A 36 30.53 9.16 -0.34
C TYR A 36 31.73 8.21 -0.26
N SER A 37 32.37 7.89 -1.38
CA SER A 37 33.44 6.91 -1.43
C SER A 37 34.78 7.37 -0.86
N SER A 38 35.56 6.42 -0.38
CA SER A 38 36.98 6.56 -0.08
C SER A 38 37.81 6.63 -1.36
N ALA A 39 39.05 7.11 -1.25
CA ALA A 39 39.98 7.14 -2.40
C ALA A 39 40.21 5.72 -2.96
N ARG A 40 40.17 4.70 -2.09
CA ARG A 40 40.34 3.31 -2.48
C ARG A 40 39.19 2.79 -3.34
N GLU A 41 37.96 3.02 -2.91
CA GLU A 41 36.76 2.58 -3.67
C GLU A 41 36.70 3.26 -5.05
N VAL A 42 37.08 4.54 -5.13
CA VAL A 42 37.17 5.24 -6.42
C VAL A 42 38.30 4.68 -7.29
N ALA A 43 39.44 4.32 -6.69
CA ALA A 43 40.55 3.71 -7.41
C ALA A 43 40.17 2.34 -7.99
N GLU A 44 39.51 1.49 -7.19
CA GLU A 44 39.00 0.18 -7.61
C GLU A 44 38.02 0.34 -8.77
N ARG A 45 37.06 1.27 -8.66
CA ARG A 45 36.06 1.52 -9.70
C ARG A 45 36.65 2.12 -10.98
N ALA A 46 37.64 2.99 -10.84
CA ALA A 46 38.37 3.55 -11.97
C ALA A 46 39.42 2.58 -12.53
N GLY A 47 39.71 1.46 -11.87
CA GLY A 47 40.74 0.48 -12.23
C GLY A 47 42.15 1.09 -12.24
N VAL A 48 42.46 1.88 -11.21
CA VAL A 48 43.73 2.58 -10.99
C VAL A 48 44.20 2.39 -9.54
N ASN A 49 45.39 2.89 -9.19
CA ASN A 49 45.88 2.87 -7.82
C ASN A 49 45.30 4.04 -6.98
N VAL A 50 45.25 3.90 -5.66
CA VAL A 50 44.79 4.93 -4.72
C VAL A 50 45.63 6.21 -4.85
N SER A 51 46.94 6.06 -5.06
CA SER A 51 47.84 7.19 -5.31
C SER A 51 47.46 7.99 -6.55
N THR A 52 46.94 7.34 -7.60
CA THR A 52 46.43 8.01 -8.80
C THR A 52 45.20 8.86 -8.48
N VAL A 53 44.29 8.39 -7.60
CA VAL A 53 43.11 9.16 -7.19
C VAL A 53 43.52 10.42 -6.41
N VAL A 54 44.44 10.28 -5.45
CA VAL A 54 44.96 11.41 -4.68
C VAL A 54 45.72 12.39 -5.58
N GLY A 55 46.58 11.88 -6.48
CA GLY A 55 47.31 12.69 -7.46
C GLY A 55 46.39 13.41 -8.45
N THR A 56 45.30 12.77 -8.87
CA THR A 56 44.29 13.40 -9.73
C THR A 56 43.60 14.57 -9.00
N ALA A 57 43.28 14.42 -7.72
CA ALA A 57 42.72 15.51 -6.92
C ALA A 57 43.70 16.69 -6.82
N GLN A 58 44.99 16.42 -6.60
CA GLN A 58 46.02 17.45 -6.56
C GLN A 58 46.22 18.16 -7.90
N GLN A 59 46.21 17.40 -9.01
CA GLN A 59 46.27 17.99 -10.36
C GLN A 59 45.07 18.90 -10.63
N LEU A 60 43.88 18.56 -10.13
CA LEU A 60 42.68 19.40 -10.24
C LEU A 60 42.67 20.61 -9.29
N GLY A 61 43.74 20.80 -8.50
CA GLY A 61 43.94 21.96 -7.62
C GLY A 61 43.35 21.82 -6.22
N PHE A 62 43.24 20.60 -5.69
CA PHE A 62 42.77 20.31 -4.33
C PHE A 62 43.92 19.80 -3.45
N GLU A 63 43.80 19.88 -2.13
CA GLU A 63 44.85 19.36 -1.23
C GLU A 63 45.00 17.83 -1.32
N GLY A 64 43.91 17.14 -1.66
CA GLY A 64 43.85 15.69 -1.86
C GLY A 64 42.43 15.20 -2.09
N TRP A 65 42.22 13.88 -2.04
CA TRP A 65 40.92 13.27 -2.32
C TRP A 65 39.79 13.78 -1.42
N THR A 66 40.05 13.95 -0.12
CA THR A 66 39.03 14.36 0.85
C THR A 66 38.48 15.75 0.54
N ASP A 67 39.35 16.68 0.15
CA ASP A 67 39.02 18.06 -0.22
C ASP A 67 38.21 18.11 -1.54
N LEU A 68 38.70 17.44 -2.59
CA LEU A 68 37.95 17.26 -3.83
C LEU A 68 36.56 16.66 -3.60
N ARG A 69 36.48 15.62 -2.75
CA ARG A 69 35.21 14.94 -2.44
C ARG A 69 34.23 15.86 -1.72
N GLN A 70 34.71 16.73 -0.82
CA GLN A 70 33.87 17.67 -0.09
C GLN A 70 33.23 18.71 -1.03
N GLU A 71 34.03 19.28 -1.92
CA GLU A 71 33.56 20.24 -2.93
C GLU A 71 32.63 19.59 -3.97
N LEU A 72 33.01 18.40 -4.47
CA LEU A 72 32.15 17.60 -5.34
C LEU A 72 30.79 17.30 -4.68
N ARG A 73 30.79 17.03 -3.37
CA ARG A 73 29.58 16.77 -2.59
C ARG A 73 28.72 18.00 -2.43
N ALA A 74 29.30 19.17 -2.16
CA ALA A 74 28.56 20.41 -2.07
C ALA A 74 27.83 20.71 -3.39
N LEU A 75 28.52 20.54 -4.52
CA LEU A 75 27.96 20.72 -5.86
C LEU A 75 26.88 19.70 -6.20
N TYR A 76 27.12 18.42 -5.87
CA TYR A 76 26.13 17.37 -6.07
C TYR A 76 24.87 17.59 -5.24
N LEU A 77 25.00 18.00 -3.98
CA LEU A 77 23.84 18.31 -3.12
C LEU A 77 23.09 19.55 -3.63
N GLY A 78 23.81 20.56 -4.13
CA GLY A 78 23.23 21.74 -4.76
C GLY A 78 22.43 21.39 -6.01
N SER A 79 22.98 20.57 -6.92
CA SER A 79 22.31 20.16 -8.16
C SER A 79 21.09 19.27 -7.92
N VAL A 80 21.12 18.42 -6.89
CA VAL A 80 19.96 17.62 -6.47
C VAL A 80 18.86 18.52 -5.89
N ALA A 81 19.22 19.55 -5.11
CA ALA A 81 18.26 20.48 -4.52
C ALA A 81 17.59 21.38 -5.57
N SER A 82 18.30 21.73 -6.64
CA SER A 82 17.78 22.54 -7.76
C SER A 82 17.12 21.71 -8.88
N GLY A 83 17.17 20.37 -8.82
CA GLY A 83 16.66 19.49 -9.88
C GLY A 83 17.47 19.52 -11.18
N ASP A 84 18.69 20.06 -11.13
CA ASP A 84 19.49 20.48 -12.29
C ASP A 84 20.48 19.40 -12.75
N LEU A 85 20.14 18.12 -12.51
CA LEU A 85 20.86 16.98 -13.08
C LEU A 85 20.49 16.91 -14.56
N GLY A 86 21.28 17.63 -15.38
CA GLY A 86 20.96 17.96 -16.76
C GLY A 86 20.39 16.80 -17.60
N PRO A 87 19.50 17.11 -18.55
CA PRO A 87 18.87 16.11 -19.40
C PRO A 87 19.95 15.42 -20.23
N THR A 88 20.21 14.14 -19.97
CA THR A 88 20.89 13.31 -20.96
C THR A 88 19.89 13.07 -22.08
N PRO A 89 20.15 13.48 -23.35
CA PRO A 89 19.26 13.16 -24.45
C PRO A 89 19.48 11.69 -24.78
N ALA A 90 18.73 10.81 -24.12
CA ALA A 90 18.66 9.41 -24.50
C ALA A 90 17.35 9.19 -25.25
N THR A 91 17.44 9.11 -26.58
CA THR A 91 16.50 8.29 -27.36
C THR A 91 16.41 6.93 -26.65
N ASP A 92 15.28 6.69 -25.99
CA ASP A 92 14.94 5.49 -25.21
C ASP A 92 15.57 5.34 -23.79
N ALA A 93 15.22 6.26 -22.88
CA ALA A 93 15.55 6.17 -21.46
C ALA A 93 15.02 4.89 -20.77
N ALA A 94 13.92 4.31 -21.26
CA ALA A 94 13.36 3.08 -20.73
C ALA A 94 14.29 1.89 -20.99
N ALA A 95 14.73 1.70 -22.23
CA ALA A 95 15.68 0.63 -22.54
C ALA A 95 17.04 0.85 -21.86
N GLN A 96 17.46 2.10 -21.68
CA GLN A 96 18.67 2.40 -20.92
C GLN A 96 18.53 2.00 -19.44
N MET A 97 17.39 2.32 -18.81
CA MET A 97 17.12 1.91 -17.42
C MET A 97 17.10 0.40 -17.28
N LEU A 98 16.40 -0.32 -18.17
CA LEU A 98 16.33 -1.79 -18.12
C LEU A 98 17.70 -2.45 -18.30
N ARG A 99 18.55 -1.94 -19.22
CA ARG A 99 19.93 -2.42 -19.36
C ARG A 99 20.75 -2.13 -18.10
N ARG A 100 20.55 -0.96 -17.48
CA ARG A 100 21.27 -0.59 -16.25
C ARG A 100 20.85 -1.47 -15.08
N ASP A 101 19.57 -1.75 -14.94
CA ASP A 101 19.05 -2.67 -13.93
C ASP A 101 19.62 -4.08 -14.07
N ALA A 102 19.73 -4.59 -15.30
CA ALA A 102 20.37 -5.88 -15.56
C ALA A 102 21.83 -5.91 -15.10
N VAL A 103 22.58 -4.83 -15.32
CA VAL A 103 23.95 -4.69 -14.81
C VAL A 103 23.96 -4.65 -13.28
N ASN A 104 23.09 -3.85 -12.65
CA ASN A 104 23.01 -3.74 -11.19
C ASN A 104 22.72 -5.12 -10.55
N VAL A 105 21.78 -5.90 -11.11
CA VAL A 105 21.47 -7.25 -10.62
C VAL A 105 22.65 -8.20 -10.83
N THR A 106 23.36 -8.11 -11.95
CA THR A 106 24.56 -8.94 -12.18
C THR A 106 25.67 -8.59 -11.18
N SER A 107 25.89 -7.30 -10.92
CA SER A 107 26.91 -6.82 -9.98
C SER A 107 26.59 -7.13 -8.51
N LEU A 108 25.32 -7.37 -8.16
CA LEU A 108 24.93 -7.82 -6.83
C LEU A 108 25.49 -9.22 -6.50
N ALA A 109 25.65 -10.10 -7.48
CA ALA A 109 25.94 -11.52 -7.31
C ALA A 109 27.42 -11.82 -6.98
N THR A 110 28.02 -11.07 -6.06
CA THR A 110 29.34 -11.36 -5.51
C THR A 110 29.26 -12.46 -4.45
N GLU A 111 30.34 -13.23 -4.26
CA GLU A 111 30.39 -14.27 -3.21
C GLU A 111 30.15 -13.71 -1.80
N GLU A 112 30.59 -12.47 -1.55
CA GLU A 112 30.36 -11.78 -0.29
C GLU A 112 28.86 -11.49 -0.07
N ASN A 113 28.19 -10.90 -1.06
CA ASN A 113 26.76 -10.64 -0.98
C ASN A 113 25.94 -11.93 -0.90
N LEU A 114 26.30 -12.97 -1.66
CA LEU A 114 25.63 -14.26 -1.60
C LEU A 114 25.76 -14.91 -0.22
N ARG A 115 26.95 -14.80 0.41
CA ARG A 115 27.15 -15.25 1.79
C ARG A 115 26.31 -14.44 2.77
N ALA A 116 26.34 -13.10 2.66
CA ALA A 116 25.58 -12.19 3.50
C ALA A 116 24.06 -12.43 3.41
N ILE A 117 23.54 -12.69 2.20
CA ILE A 117 22.14 -13.07 1.97
C ILE A 117 21.78 -14.35 2.72
N ARG A 118 22.60 -15.40 2.61
CA ARG A 118 22.34 -16.68 3.30
C ARG A 118 22.34 -16.53 4.81
N VAL A 119 23.33 -15.85 5.38
CA VAL A 119 23.39 -15.64 6.85
C VAL A 119 22.30 -14.71 7.35
N THR A 120 21.87 -13.72 6.55
CA THR A 120 20.70 -12.89 6.87
C THR A 120 19.42 -13.73 6.93
N ALA A 121 19.20 -14.63 5.96
CA ALA A 121 18.05 -15.54 6.00
C ALA A 121 18.12 -16.50 7.19
N GLN A 122 19.30 -16.97 7.57
CA GLN A 122 19.50 -17.78 8.78
C GLN A 122 19.18 -17.00 10.06
N ALA A 123 19.60 -15.74 10.15
CA ALA A 123 19.28 -14.86 11.28
C ALA A 123 17.76 -14.66 11.41
N ILE A 124 17.06 -14.37 10.30
CA ILE A 124 15.60 -14.23 10.28
C ILE A 124 14.92 -15.53 10.73
N ARG A 125 15.42 -16.68 10.27
CA ARG A 125 14.88 -18.00 10.61
C ARG A 125 15.07 -18.38 12.08
N ALA A 126 16.22 -18.03 12.66
CA ALA A 126 16.53 -18.31 14.05
C ALA A 126 15.89 -17.30 15.02
N ALA A 127 15.55 -16.11 14.55
CA ALA A 127 15.00 -15.05 15.37
C ALA A 127 13.58 -15.35 15.84
N ARG A 128 13.29 -14.99 17.09
CA ARG A 128 11.91 -15.07 17.62
C ARG A 128 11.01 -14.04 16.95
N ARG A 129 11.57 -12.86 16.67
CA ARG A 129 10.95 -11.78 15.89
C ARG A 129 12.01 -11.01 15.11
N THR A 130 11.62 -10.49 13.97
CA THR A 130 12.45 -9.61 13.15
C THR A 130 11.79 -8.24 13.06
N VAL A 131 12.52 -7.17 13.36
CA VAL A 131 12.06 -5.80 13.11
C VAL A 131 12.79 -5.25 11.89
N ILE A 132 12.04 -4.66 10.95
CA ILE A 132 12.60 -4.01 9.77
C ILE A 132 12.48 -2.50 9.93
N VAL A 133 13.61 -1.79 9.85
CA VAL A 133 13.67 -0.32 9.79
C VAL A 133 14.16 0.13 8.42
N SER A 134 13.60 1.22 7.92
CA SER A 134 14.00 1.80 6.63
C SER A 134 13.73 3.29 6.61
N SER A 135 14.35 4.00 5.66
CA SER A 135 13.98 5.39 5.38
C SER A 135 14.04 5.68 3.88
N GLY A 136 13.19 6.60 3.42
CA GLY A 136 13.14 7.00 2.01
C GLY A 136 12.86 5.83 1.07
N SER A 137 13.66 5.72 0.00
CA SER A 137 13.48 4.70 -1.05
C SER A 137 13.68 3.27 -0.57
N GLY A 138 14.35 3.05 0.57
CA GLY A 138 14.51 1.72 1.18
C GLY A 138 13.20 1.11 1.67
N ALA A 139 12.13 1.90 1.83
CA ALA A 139 10.83 1.42 2.28
C ALA A 139 10.18 0.41 1.32
N GLY A 140 10.44 0.53 0.01
CA GLY A 140 9.92 -0.39 -1.01
C GLY A 140 10.37 -1.84 -0.78
N PRO A 141 11.68 -2.15 -0.89
CA PRO A 141 12.19 -3.50 -0.64
C PRO A 141 11.92 -3.98 0.80
N ALA A 142 11.97 -3.09 1.81
CA ALA A 142 11.60 -3.43 3.18
C ALA A 142 10.16 -3.98 3.29
N HIS A 143 9.22 -3.37 2.56
CA HIS A 143 7.82 -3.81 2.53
C HIS A 143 7.62 -5.14 1.80
N ILE A 144 8.42 -5.41 0.76
CA ILE A 144 8.41 -6.71 0.06
C ILE A 144 8.81 -7.82 1.03
N LEU A 145 9.92 -7.63 1.77
CA LEU A 145 10.37 -8.64 2.73
C LEU A 145 9.37 -8.82 3.88
N GLY A 146 8.92 -7.72 4.48
CA GLY A 146 7.99 -7.76 5.60
C GLY A 146 6.69 -8.47 5.23
N HIS A 147 6.16 -8.20 4.03
CA HIS A 147 4.93 -8.82 3.57
C HIS A 147 5.11 -10.30 3.21
N LEU A 148 6.09 -10.64 2.37
CA LEU A 148 6.27 -12.00 1.88
C LEU A 148 6.78 -12.93 2.98
N GLY A 149 7.68 -12.47 3.85
CA GLY A 149 8.14 -13.28 4.98
C GLY A 149 7.04 -13.51 6.03
N ALA A 150 6.14 -12.55 6.24
CA ALA A 150 4.95 -12.76 7.09
C ALA A 150 3.99 -13.80 6.49
N ILE A 151 3.79 -13.81 5.17
CA ILE A 151 3.01 -14.87 4.49
C ILE A 151 3.64 -16.25 4.70
N MET A 152 4.98 -16.31 4.74
CA MET A 152 5.75 -17.53 5.01
C MET A 152 5.72 -17.96 6.49
N GLY A 153 5.07 -17.20 7.38
CA GLY A 153 4.88 -17.55 8.78
C GLY A 153 5.95 -17.03 9.75
N TYR A 154 6.88 -16.18 9.30
CA TYR A 154 7.86 -15.54 10.18
C TYR A 154 7.25 -14.30 10.87
N ASP A 155 7.57 -14.07 12.15
CA ASP A 155 7.19 -12.84 12.86
C ASP A 155 8.10 -11.69 12.42
N ILE A 156 7.71 -11.03 11.34
CA ILE A 156 8.43 -9.89 10.76
C ILE A 156 7.57 -8.64 10.88
N GLN A 157 8.09 -7.64 11.58
CA GLN A 157 7.41 -6.38 11.82
C GLN A 157 8.12 -5.25 11.10
N LEU A 158 7.43 -4.65 10.15
CA LEU A 158 7.90 -3.44 9.48
C LEU A 158 7.61 -2.23 10.37
N ALA A 159 8.67 -1.54 10.80
CA ALA A 159 8.56 -0.33 11.60
C ALA A 159 8.07 0.85 10.73
N LEU A 160 6.75 0.93 10.58
CA LEU A 160 6.06 2.00 9.88
C LEU A 160 5.81 3.21 10.79
N GLY A 161 5.87 4.42 10.22
CA GLY A 161 5.52 5.67 10.90
C GLY A 161 6.70 6.59 11.18
N SER A 162 6.61 7.38 12.26
CA SER A 162 7.65 8.32 12.65
C SER A 162 8.88 7.60 13.23
N ALA A 163 10.03 8.30 13.28
CA ALA A 163 11.24 7.78 13.92
C ALA A 163 11.01 7.40 15.40
N THR A 164 10.14 8.12 16.10
CA THR A 164 9.77 7.81 17.50
C THR A 164 8.97 6.51 17.60
N ALA A 165 8.05 6.24 16.67
CA ALA A 165 7.31 4.98 16.63
C ALA A 165 8.23 3.79 16.30
N ALA A 166 9.15 3.97 15.35
CA ALA A 166 10.17 2.96 15.03
C ALA A 166 11.09 2.68 16.24
N ALA A 167 11.48 3.71 16.99
CA ALA A 167 12.28 3.55 18.19
C ALA A 167 11.59 2.71 19.27
N VAL A 168 10.27 2.83 19.45
CA VAL A 168 9.51 1.97 20.38
C VAL A 168 9.59 0.50 19.98
N GLN A 169 9.52 0.19 18.67
CA GLN A 169 9.62 -1.19 18.19
C GLN A 169 11.04 -1.76 18.38
N VAL A 170 12.06 -0.98 18.02
CA VAL A 170 13.47 -1.36 18.16
C VAL A 170 13.87 -1.49 19.63
N ALA A 171 13.36 -0.62 20.52
CA ALA A 171 13.63 -0.69 21.95
C ALA A 171 13.12 -1.98 22.62
N GLY A 172 12.15 -2.66 21.99
CA GLY A 172 11.63 -3.95 22.44
C GLY A 172 12.40 -5.17 21.95
N LEU A 173 13.48 -4.97 21.18
CA LEU A 173 14.38 -6.06 20.76
C LEU A 173 15.25 -6.53 21.92
N GLN A 174 15.68 -7.80 21.84
CA GLN A 174 16.64 -8.40 22.75
C GLN A 174 17.51 -9.44 22.01
N GLU A 175 18.43 -10.08 22.74
CA GLU A 175 19.21 -11.20 22.24
C GLU A 175 18.31 -12.31 21.66
N GLY A 176 18.68 -12.83 20.48
CA GLY A 176 17.87 -13.80 19.74
C GLY A 176 16.74 -13.18 18.89
N ASP A 177 16.65 -11.85 18.81
CA ASP A 177 15.85 -11.15 17.80
C ASP A 177 16.75 -10.64 16.66
N CYS A 178 16.13 -10.29 15.52
CA CYS A 178 16.84 -9.74 14.36
C CYS A 178 16.39 -8.31 14.07
N LEU A 179 17.35 -7.42 13.79
CA LEU A 179 17.08 -6.08 13.23
C LEU A 179 17.58 -6.02 11.80
N LEU A 180 16.68 -5.71 10.86
CA LEU A 180 17.04 -5.53 9.46
C LEU A 180 16.89 -4.05 9.06
N THR A 181 17.96 -3.46 8.54
CA THR A 181 18.00 -2.04 8.17
C THR A 181 18.15 -1.89 6.66
N PHE A 182 17.22 -1.18 6.03
CA PHE A 182 17.32 -0.80 4.61
C PHE A 182 17.71 0.67 4.47
N ASN A 183 18.89 0.92 3.90
CA ASN A 183 19.38 2.26 3.61
C ASN A 183 19.64 2.42 2.11
N VAL A 184 19.07 3.45 1.50
CA VAL A 184 19.30 3.76 0.09
C VAL A 184 19.67 5.23 -0.04
N TRP A 185 20.81 5.51 -0.66
CA TRP A 185 21.31 6.82 -1.08
C TRP A 185 21.65 7.79 0.05
N ARG A 186 20.72 8.11 0.95
CA ARG A 186 20.90 9.07 2.04
C ARG A 186 20.67 8.42 3.41
N LEU A 187 21.76 8.28 4.17
CA LEU A 187 21.70 7.85 5.56
C LEU A 187 21.14 8.95 6.47
N THR A 188 20.00 8.69 7.11
CA THR A 188 19.42 9.60 8.10
C THR A 188 19.97 9.34 9.50
N ARG A 189 20.00 10.39 10.34
CA ARG A 189 20.37 10.24 11.77
C ARG A 189 19.44 9.28 12.51
N ALA A 190 18.15 9.30 12.16
CA ALA A 190 17.15 8.41 12.72
C ALA A 190 17.49 6.95 12.41
N LEU A 191 17.73 6.61 11.13
CA LEU A 191 18.05 5.24 10.74
C LEU A 191 19.33 4.75 11.42
N ARG A 192 20.38 5.57 11.46
CA ARG A 192 21.62 5.26 12.21
C ARG A 192 21.33 4.99 13.69
N GLY A 193 20.59 5.87 14.36
CA GLY A 193 20.27 5.73 15.77
C GLY A 193 19.47 4.47 16.08
N LEU A 194 18.56 4.08 15.17
CA LEU A 194 17.77 2.85 15.28
C LEU A 194 18.65 1.60 15.10
N THR A 195 19.55 1.59 14.11
CA THR A 195 20.47 0.47 13.90
C THR A 195 21.38 0.27 15.10
N ARG A 196 22.01 1.35 15.59
CA ARG A 196 22.82 1.32 16.80
C ARG A 196 22.04 0.84 18.02
N MET A 197 20.80 1.32 18.21
CA MET A 197 19.95 0.89 19.31
C MET A 197 19.67 -0.62 19.26
N GLY A 198 19.41 -1.19 18.08
CA GLY A 198 19.23 -2.64 17.95
C GLY A 198 20.48 -3.43 18.31
N HIS A 199 21.65 -2.95 17.87
CA HIS A 199 22.94 -3.53 18.23
C HIS A 199 23.18 -3.51 19.75
N GLU A 200 22.94 -2.36 20.41
CA GLU A 200 23.05 -2.21 21.87
C GLU A 200 22.07 -3.12 22.65
N ARG A 201 20.99 -3.60 22.01
CA ARG A 201 20.03 -4.56 22.57
C ARG A 201 20.43 -6.03 22.38
N GLY A 202 21.51 -6.29 21.65
CA GLY A 202 21.98 -7.65 21.34
C GLY A 202 21.20 -8.35 20.23
N ALA A 203 20.37 -7.62 19.46
CA ALA A 203 19.72 -8.20 18.28
C ALA A 203 20.73 -8.39 17.15
N THR A 204 20.60 -9.46 16.37
CA THR A 204 21.43 -9.67 15.18
C THR A 204 21.12 -8.59 14.16
N GLY A 205 22.12 -7.76 13.85
CA GLY A 205 22.02 -6.61 12.96
C GLY A 205 22.34 -6.97 11.52
N CYS A 206 21.36 -6.86 10.63
CA CYS A 206 21.52 -7.06 9.19
C CYS A 206 21.26 -5.74 8.45
N VAL A 207 22.13 -5.35 7.53
CA VAL A 207 22.03 -4.08 6.78
C VAL A 207 22.05 -4.34 5.28
N LEU A 208 21.05 -3.82 4.57
CA LEU A 208 21.06 -3.67 3.12
C LEU A 208 21.33 -2.21 2.78
N THR A 209 22.42 -1.95 2.05
CA THR A 209 22.83 -0.58 1.72
C THR A 209 23.51 -0.46 0.37
N ASP A 210 23.52 0.73 -0.21
CA ASP A 210 24.28 1.05 -1.42
C ASP A 210 25.73 1.51 -1.18
N LEU A 211 26.12 1.63 0.09
CA LEU A 211 27.39 2.22 0.51
C LEU A 211 28.16 1.18 1.34
N PRO A 212 29.24 0.58 0.82
CA PRO A 212 30.07 -0.36 1.58
C PRO A 212 30.62 0.27 2.87
N SER A 213 31.01 1.54 2.79
CA SER A 213 31.50 2.37 3.89
C SER A 213 30.39 3.09 4.65
N SER A 214 29.13 2.64 4.52
CA SER A 214 28.03 3.18 5.31
C SER A 214 28.36 3.03 6.79
N PRO A 215 28.23 4.09 7.60
CA PRO A 215 28.45 3.95 9.03
C PRO A 215 27.45 3.05 9.76
N LEU A 216 26.42 2.55 9.06
CA LEU A 216 25.56 1.48 9.56
C LEU A 216 26.29 0.14 9.69
N THR A 217 27.41 -0.05 8.97
CA THR A 217 28.16 -1.31 8.98
C THR A 217 28.94 -1.52 10.29
N GLU A 218 29.18 -0.46 11.05
CA GLU A 218 29.81 -0.52 12.38
C GLU A 218 28.92 -1.22 13.41
N ASP A 219 27.60 -1.12 13.24
CA ASP A 219 26.57 -1.68 14.14
C ASP A 219 25.91 -2.94 13.55
N ALA A 220 26.49 -3.55 12.50
CA ALA A 220 25.88 -4.66 11.75
C ALA A 220 26.76 -5.91 11.76
N ASP A 221 26.14 -7.07 11.98
CA ASP A 221 26.77 -8.39 11.84
C ASP A 221 26.87 -8.82 10.38
N HIS A 222 25.87 -8.45 9.58
CA HIS A 222 25.75 -8.86 8.17
C HIS A 222 25.42 -7.67 7.29
N VAL A 223 26.19 -7.47 6.22
CA VAL A 223 26.03 -6.35 5.29
C VAL A 223 25.89 -6.87 3.87
N ILE A 224 24.84 -6.43 3.18
CA ILE A 224 24.60 -6.69 1.76
C ILE A 224 24.69 -5.36 1.04
N VAL A 225 25.66 -5.26 0.12
CA VAL A 225 25.89 -4.03 -0.66
C VAL A 225 25.22 -4.15 -2.02
N THR A 226 24.25 -3.28 -2.29
CA THR A 226 23.44 -3.31 -3.51
C THR A 226 23.73 -2.09 -4.39
N PRO A 227 24.10 -2.26 -5.68
CA PRO A 227 24.22 -1.13 -6.60
C PRO A 227 22.85 -0.48 -6.86
N ILE A 228 22.82 0.85 -6.97
CA ILE A 228 21.58 1.63 -7.08
C ILE A 228 21.54 2.60 -8.26
N GLU A 229 22.49 2.49 -9.17
CA GLU A 229 22.62 3.47 -10.23
C GLU A 229 21.47 3.39 -11.23
N GLY A 230 20.78 4.51 -11.45
CA GLY A 230 19.73 4.66 -12.46
C GLY A 230 20.14 5.56 -13.62
N VAL A 231 19.14 6.05 -14.35
CA VAL A 231 19.28 6.98 -15.49
C VAL A 231 18.85 8.38 -15.07
N GLY A 232 19.54 9.42 -15.54
CA GLY A 232 19.14 10.82 -15.32
C GLY A 232 19.07 11.23 -13.84
N GLY A 233 19.98 10.72 -13.00
CA GLY A 233 20.03 11.05 -11.57
C GLY A 233 19.00 10.33 -10.69
N THR A 234 18.16 9.47 -11.28
CA THR A 234 17.26 8.59 -10.55
C THR A 234 18.01 7.43 -9.89
N VAL A 235 17.42 6.89 -8.82
CA VAL A 235 17.92 5.72 -8.10
C VAL A 235 17.19 4.47 -8.60
N SER A 236 17.94 3.42 -8.97
CA SER A 236 17.39 2.09 -9.21
C SER A 236 17.34 1.29 -7.90
N LEU A 237 16.20 0.68 -7.61
CA LEU A 237 16.03 -0.22 -6.45
C LEU A 237 16.12 -1.70 -6.84
N THR A 238 16.31 -2.00 -8.14
CA THR A 238 16.12 -3.34 -8.70
C THR A 238 17.07 -4.36 -8.08
N ALA A 239 18.34 -4.01 -7.86
CA ALA A 239 19.28 -4.91 -7.20
C ALA A 239 18.92 -5.14 -5.71
N MET A 240 18.46 -4.11 -4.99
CA MET A 240 18.06 -4.29 -3.59
C MET A 240 16.79 -5.13 -3.45
N VAL A 241 15.84 -4.98 -4.38
CA VAL A 241 14.67 -5.87 -4.48
C VAL A 241 15.10 -7.30 -4.81
N ALA A 242 16.05 -7.48 -5.74
CA ALA A 242 16.59 -8.81 -6.07
C ALA A 242 17.28 -9.46 -4.85
N ALA A 243 18.07 -8.71 -4.08
CA ALA A 243 18.67 -9.19 -2.83
C ALA A 243 17.60 -9.61 -1.81
N THR A 244 16.55 -8.80 -1.68
CA THR A 244 15.40 -9.10 -0.83
C THR A 244 14.70 -10.39 -1.26
N GLN A 245 14.46 -10.57 -2.56
CA GLN A 245 13.87 -11.79 -3.12
C GLN A 245 14.78 -13.01 -2.94
N ALA A 246 16.10 -12.84 -3.00
CA ALA A 246 17.05 -13.89 -2.71
C ALA A 246 17.00 -14.32 -1.23
N ILE A 247 16.88 -13.38 -0.28
CA ILE A 247 16.64 -13.69 1.14
C ILE A 247 15.34 -14.51 1.29
N ILE A 248 14.26 -14.09 0.64
CA ILE A 248 12.98 -14.83 0.64
C ILE A 248 13.15 -16.24 0.05
N GLY A 249 13.93 -16.37 -1.02
CA GLY A 249 14.27 -17.67 -1.62
C GLY A 249 14.95 -18.60 -0.62
N GLU A 250 15.92 -18.10 0.15
CA GLU A 250 16.63 -18.86 1.21
C GLU A 250 15.73 -19.17 2.42
N LEU A 251 14.66 -18.38 2.64
CA LEU A 251 13.67 -18.67 3.69
C LEU A 251 12.71 -19.81 3.30
N THR A 252 12.61 -20.18 2.02
CA THR A 252 11.61 -21.12 1.52
C THR A 252 11.94 -22.57 1.89
N ASP A 253 10.96 -23.28 2.47
CA ASP A 253 11.03 -24.69 2.86
C ASP A 253 9.63 -25.33 2.95
N THR A 254 9.52 -26.53 3.53
CA THR A 254 8.22 -27.20 3.70
C THR A 254 7.31 -26.58 4.75
N GLU A 255 7.85 -25.90 5.76
CA GLU A 255 7.06 -25.31 6.86
C GLU A 255 6.43 -23.98 6.41
N THR A 256 7.21 -23.15 5.73
CA THR A 256 6.77 -21.92 5.09
C THR A 256 5.68 -22.17 4.04
N GLY A 257 5.73 -23.30 3.33
CA GLY A 257 4.66 -23.75 2.43
C GLY A 257 3.33 -24.03 3.16
N ARG A 258 3.37 -24.55 4.40
CA ARG A 258 2.17 -24.76 5.23
C ARG A 258 1.62 -23.44 5.73
N ALA A 259 2.47 -22.55 6.23
CA ALA A 259 2.08 -21.22 6.71
C ALA A 259 1.41 -20.40 5.59
N SER A 260 2.01 -20.37 4.41
CA SER A 260 1.42 -19.72 3.22
C SER A 260 0.05 -20.31 2.88
N GLY A 261 -0.13 -21.62 3.05
CA GLY A 261 -1.42 -22.29 2.89
C GLY A 261 -2.49 -21.84 3.89
N GLN A 262 -2.10 -21.58 5.15
CA GLN A 262 -3.02 -21.04 6.17
C GLN A 262 -3.44 -19.61 5.85
N VAL A 263 -2.49 -18.77 5.40
CA VAL A 263 -2.80 -17.40 4.96
C VAL A 263 -3.73 -17.42 3.75
N GLN A 264 -3.46 -18.28 2.77
CA GLN A 264 -4.34 -18.47 1.61
C GLN A 264 -5.75 -18.93 2.04
N GLN A 265 -5.84 -19.84 3.01
CA GLN A 265 -7.12 -20.27 3.55
C GLN A 265 -7.86 -19.10 4.21
N ALA A 266 -7.17 -18.28 5.03
CA ALA A 266 -7.78 -17.08 5.61
C ALA A 266 -8.28 -16.09 4.55
N TRP A 267 -7.55 -15.92 3.44
CA TRP A 267 -8.01 -15.10 2.31
C TRP A 267 -9.25 -15.68 1.62
N ASN A 268 -9.33 -17.00 1.49
CA ASN A 268 -10.49 -17.68 0.92
C ASN A 268 -11.71 -17.57 1.84
N ASP A 269 -11.52 -17.73 3.16
CA ASP A 269 -12.59 -17.60 4.16
C ASP A 269 -13.19 -16.19 4.17
N LEU A 270 -12.37 -15.18 3.83
CA LEU A 270 -12.78 -13.78 3.70
C LEU A 270 -13.28 -13.40 2.29
N ASP A 271 -13.32 -14.34 1.34
CA ASP A 271 -13.72 -14.13 -0.07
C ASP A 271 -12.94 -12.96 -0.73
N LEU A 272 -11.64 -12.86 -0.45
CA LEU A 272 -10.79 -11.76 -0.94
C LEU A 272 -10.35 -11.93 -2.41
N MET A 273 -10.36 -13.15 -2.94
CA MET A 273 -9.84 -13.47 -4.28
C MET A 273 -10.95 -13.46 -5.33
N ASP A 274 -10.75 -12.74 -6.45
CA ASP A 274 -11.66 -12.77 -7.60
C ASP A 274 -11.29 -13.91 -8.56
N ASP A 275 -11.73 -15.12 -8.23
CA ASP A 275 -11.47 -16.34 -9.00
C ASP A 275 -12.04 -16.31 -10.44
N GLN A 276 -12.84 -15.29 -10.80
CA GLN A 276 -13.31 -15.12 -12.18
C GLN A 276 -12.18 -14.70 -13.13
N VAL A 277 -11.10 -14.10 -12.63
CA VAL A 277 -9.94 -13.71 -13.45
C VAL A 277 -9.13 -14.95 -13.88
N LEU A 278 -9.08 -16.00 -13.06
CA LEU A 278 -8.38 -17.26 -13.39
C LEU A 278 -9.10 -18.06 -14.50
N ALA A 279 -10.39 -17.84 -14.70
CA ALA A 279 -11.17 -18.48 -15.75
C ALA A 279 -10.95 -17.87 -17.15
N VAL A 280 -10.36 -16.68 -17.23
CA VAL A 280 -10.09 -15.97 -18.49
C VAL A 280 -8.58 -15.98 -18.75
N GLY A 281 -8.06 -17.12 -19.20
CA GLY A 281 -6.78 -17.13 -19.94
C GLY A 281 -5.57 -17.82 -19.34
N SER A 282 -5.69 -18.76 -18.40
CA SER A 282 -4.53 -19.58 -18.01
C SER A 282 -4.49 -20.93 -18.73
N LYS A 283 -3.55 -21.09 -19.67
CA LYS A 283 -3.06 -22.40 -20.16
C LYS A 283 -2.30 -23.19 -19.07
N TYR A 284 -2.09 -22.60 -17.89
CA TYR A 284 -1.48 -23.22 -16.72
C TYR A 284 -2.57 -23.41 -15.67
N GLY A 285 -3.32 -24.51 -15.81
CA GLY A 285 -4.24 -24.95 -14.76
C GLY A 285 -3.46 -25.31 -13.48
N PRO A 286 -4.10 -25.25 -12.30
CA PRO A 286 -3.46 -25.63 -11.05
C PRO A 286 -2.92 -27.06 -11.16
N CYS A 287 -1.64 -27.23 -10.83
CA CYS A 287 -0.96 -28.51 -10.82
C CYS A 287 -1.61 -29.42 -9.76
N ARG A 288 -2.67 -30.14 -10.15
CA ARG A 288 -3.25 -31.23 -9.36
C ARG A 288 -2.29 -32.41 -9.39
N ARG A 289 -1.19 -32.35 -8.63
CA ARG A 289 -0.45 -33.55 -8.26
C ARG A 289 -1.35 -34.39 -7.38
N ARG A 290 -2.10 -35.32 -7.99
CA ARG A 290 -2.71 -36.46 -7.30
C ARG A 290 -1.57 -37.22 -6.61
N PHE A 291 -1.50 -37.17 -5.29
CA PHE A 291 -0.82 -38.20 -4.52
C PHE A 291 -1.45 -39.56 -4.89
N PRO A 292 -0.70 -40.54 -5.41
CA PRO A 292 -1.25 -41.85 -5.72
C PRO A 292 -1.54 -42.57 -4.41
N ARG A 293 -2.82 -42.81 -4.10
CA ARG A 293 -3.22 -43.80 -3.09
C ARG A 293 -2.75 -45.17 -3.59
N ARG A 294 -1.65 -45.69 -3.04
CA ARG A 294 -1.29 -47.10 -3.16
C ARG A 294 -2.44 -47.92 -2.57
N LYS A 295 -3.05 -48.76 -3.40
CA LYS A 295 -3.91 -49.87 -2.96
C LYS A 295 -3.02 -50.84 -2.18
N ILE A 296 -3.15 -50.87 -0.86
CA ILE A 296 -2.74 -52.03 -0.06
C ILE A 296 -3.97 -52.92 0.03
N ALA A 297 -3.89 -54.07 -0.64
CA ALA A 297 -4.88 -55.12 -0.56
C ALA A 297 -4.66 -55.91 0.74
N GLY A 298 -5.76 -56.22 1.43
CA GLY A 298 -5.87 -57.37 2.31
C GLY A 298 -5.34 -57.19 3.74
N HIS A 299 -6.22 -56.84 4.67
CA HIS A 299 -6.49 -57.72 5.81
C HIS A 299 -7.79 -57.32 6.51
N ARG A 300 -8.70 -58.30 6.63
CA ARG A 300 -9.83 -58.31 7.55
C ARG A 300 -9.29 -58.48 8.96
N GLN A 301 -9.66 -57.61 9.90
CA GLN A 301 -10.17 -57.96 11.24
C GLN A 301 -10.36 -56.72 12.14
N CYS A 302 -11.46 -56.76 12.91
CA CYS A 302 -11.83 -55.92 14.08
C CYS A 302 -12.21 -54.46 13.77
N ALA A 303 -13.49 -54.09 13.66
CA ALA A 303 -14.53 -54.03 14.70
C ALA A 303 -14.18 -53.09 15.86
N GLY A 304 -14.84 -51.93 15.90
CA GLY A 304 -14.84 -51.01 17.06
C GLY A 304 -15.18 -49.57 16.69
N LEU A 305 -16.43 -49.17 16.96
CA LEU A 305 -16.93 -47.80 17.18
C LEU A 305 -17.45 -46.98 15.96
N THR A 306 -18.76 -47.17 15.73
CA THR A 306 -19.82 -46.16 15.47
C THR A 306 -19.57 -45.04 14.46
N ALA A 307 -20.24 -45.19 13.32
CA ALA A 307 -20.73 -44.09 12.50
C ALA A 307 -21.95 -43.41 13.17
N GLN A 308 -21.91 -42.10 13.37
CA GLN A 308 -23.07 -41.19 13.24
C GLN A 308 -22.66 -39.74 13.51
N ALA A 309 -22.48 -38.96 12.43
CA ALA A 309 -22.83 -37.53 12.34
C ALA A 309 -22.52 -37.04 10.91
N CYS A 310 -23.26 -37.56 9.92
CA CYS A 310 -23.47 -36.79 8.70
C CYS A 310 -24.31 -35.57 9.08
N TRP A 311 -23.68 -34.41 9.18
CA TRP A 311 -24.41 -33.15 9.33
C TRP A 311 -25.03 -32.79 7.98
N CYS A 312 -26.30 -33.16 7.82
CA CYS A 312 -27.16 -32.75 6.72
C CYS A 312 -27.49 -31.25 6.91
N PRO A 313 -27.41 -30.40 5.88
CA PRO A 313 -27.83 -29.01 6.02
C PRO A 313 -29.36 -28.99 6.19
N SER A 314 -29.80 -28.69 7.40
CA SER A 314 -31.21 -28.51 7.72
C SER A 314 -31.79 -27.42 6.82
N ALA A 315 -32.84 -27.78 6.08
CA ALA A 315 -33.75 -26.84 5.46
C ALA A 315 -34.29 -25.91 6.56
N GLU A 316 -33.81 -24.66 6.57
CA GLU A 316 -34.39 -23.61 7.38
C GLU A 316 -35.81 -23.35 6.87
N THR A 317 -36.79 -23.76 7.67
CA THR A 317 -38.22 -23.47 7.47
C THR A 317 -38.43 -21.97 7.36
N GLY A 318 -39.23 -21.49 6.40
CA GLY A 318 -39.47 -20.06 6.11
C GLY A 318 -39.80 -19.15 7.31
N ALA A 319 -40.25 -19.70 8.43
CA ALA A 319 -40.47 -18.97 9.68
C ALA A 319 -39.19 -18.47 10.37
N SER A 320 -38.03 -19.15 10.22
CA SER A 320 -36.75 -18.72 10.83
C SER A 320 -36.11 -17.56 10.06
N VAL A 321 -36.37 -17.49 8.75
CA VAL A 321 -35.97 -16.35 7.89
C VAL A 321 -36.79 -15.11 8.21
N GLU A 322 -38.09 -15.23 8.48
CA GLU A 322 -38.93 -14.07 8.89
C GLU A 322 -38.54 -13.50 10.26
N ALA A 323 -38.16 -14.35 11.22
CA ALA A 323 -37.72 -13.94 12.56
C ALA A 323 -36.32 -13.29 12.57
N SER A 324 -35.39 -13.73 11.71
CA SER A 324 -34.08 -13.07 11.54
C SER A 324 -34.20 -11.76 10.77
N THR A 325 -35.12 -11.69 9.80
CA THR A 325 -35.44 -10.46 9.03
C THR A 325 -36.08 -9.39 9.91
N THR A 326 -36.96 -9.74 10.85
CA THR A 326 -37.57 -8.75 11.77
C THR A 326 -36.57 -8.18 12.78
N ARG A 327 -35.63 -8.98 13.31
CA ARG A 327 -34.56 -8.50 14.19
C ARG A 327 -33.52 -7.64 13.44
N SER A 328 -33.18 -7.95 12.19
CA SER A 328 -32.28 -7.15 11.36
C SER A 328 -32.91 -5.81 10.93
N VAL A 329 -34.20 -5.80 10.60
CA VAL A 329 -34.96 -4.58 10.29
C VAL A 329 -35.01 -3.63 11.48
N THR A 330 -35.13 -4.14 12.71
CA THR A 330 -35.20 -3.30 13.93
C THR A 330 -33.86 -2.62 14.22
N ARG A 331 -32.72 -3.32 14.09
CA ARG A 331 -31.37 -2.71 14.23
C ARG A 331 -31.02 -1.74 13.09
N ALA A 332 -31.43 -2.05 11.86
CA ALA A 332 -31.26 -1.16 10.71
C ALA A 332 -32.05 0.16 10.85
N ARG A 333 -33.23 0.11 11.48
CA ARG A 333 -34.02 1.30 11.83
C ARG A 333 -33.37 2.15 12.93
N VAL A 334 -32.72 1.53 13.92
CA VAL A 334 -32.00 2.26 14.98
C VAL A 334 -30.76 2.99 14.45
N GLY A 335 -29.95 2.34 13.61
CA GLY A 335 -28.79 3.00 12.98
C GLY A 335 -29.18 4.11 12.00
N SER A 336 -30.27 3.91 11.25
CA SER A 336 -30.83 4.96 10.39
C SER A 336 -31.46 6.10 11.21
N GLY A 337 -32.04 5.80 12.36
CA GLY A 337 -32.60 6.77 13.30
C GLY A 337 -31.53 7.66 13.94
N LEU A 338 -30.37 7.11 14.29
CA LEU A 338 -29.23 7.87 14.82
C LEU A 338 -28.67 8.84 13.78
N ALA A 339 -28.55 8.41 12.52
CA ALA A 339 -28.11 9.28 11.43
C ALA A 339 -29.14 10.39 11.10
N VAL A 340 -30.43 10.10 11.21
CA VAL A 340 -31.50 11.11 11.13
C VAL A 340 -31.43 12.07 12.32
N ALA A 341 -31.15 11.59 13.54
CA ALA A 341 -30.97 12.45 14.71
C ALA A 341 -29.77 13.39 14.55
N VAL A 342 -28.65 12.93 13.97
CA VAL A 342 -27.51 13.78 13.62
C VAL A 342 -27.90 14.83 12.58
N LEU A 343 -28.72 14.50 11.60
CA LEU A 343 -29.23 15.47 10.62
C LEU A 343 -30.24 16.47 11.21
N LEU A 344 -30.86 16.17 12.36
CA LEU A 344 -31.82 17.04 13.06
C LEU A 344 -31.17 17.89 14.16
N LEU A 345 -29.90 17.65 14.52
CA LEU A 345 -29.12 18.48 15.44
C LEU A 345 -29.12 19.99 15.13
N PRO A 346 -29.14 20.44 13.85
CA PRO A 346 -29.25 21.86 13.54
C PRO A 346 -30.57 22.50 13.99
N LEU A 347 -31.67 21.75 13.94
CA LEU A 347 -32.99 22.20 14.39
C LEU A 347 -33.06 22.25 15.92
N ALA A 348 -32.42 21.30 16.60
CA ALA A 348 -32.28 21.32 18.06
C ALA A 348 -31.40 22.49 18.53
N GLY A 349 -30.29 22.75 17.82
CA GLY A 349 -29.44 23.92 18.05
C GLY A 349 -30.17 25.25 17.83
N TYR A 350 -31.06 25.31 16.84
CA TYR A 350 -31.91 26.49 16.59
C TYR A 350 -32.91 26.74 17.74
N GLY A 351 -33.50 25.66 18.30
CA GLY A 351 -34.37 25.76 19.47
C GLY A 351 -33.64 26.26 20.71
N LEU A 352 -32.42 25.75 20.96
CA LEU A 352 -31.60 26.17 22.10
C LEU A 352 -31.07 27.60 21.97
N ALA A 353 -30.71 28.04 20.76
CA ALA A 353 -30.32 29.42 20.48
C ALA A 353 -31.47 30.40 20.78
N ARG A 354 -32.72 30.04 20.43
CA ARG A 354 -33.91 30.85 20.79
C ARG A 354 -34.18 30.96 22.29
N THR A 355 -33.69 30.01 23.08
CA THR A 355 -33.78 30.06 24.56
C THR A 355 -32.60 30.80 25.21
N GLY A 356 -31.63 31.31 24.42
CA GLY A 356 -30.44 31.99 24.93
C GLY A 356 -29.40 31.06 25.56
N ALA A 357 -29.57 29.74 25.46
CA ALA A 357 -28.69 28.75 26.08
C ALA A 357 -27.36 28.56 25.33
N VAL A 358 -27.29 29.01 24.07
CA VAL A 358 -26.18 28.75 23.14
C VAL A 358 -26.02 29.97 22.20
N PRO A 359 -24.81 30.38 21.79
CA PRO A 359 -24.59 31.52 20.90
C PRO A 359 -25.38 31.43 19.58
N GLU A 360 -25.86 32.56 19.05
CA GLU A 360 -26.72 32.63 17.85
C GLU A 360 -26.10 31.98 16.59
N ASP A 361 -24.77 31.92 16.51
CA ASP A 361 -24.03 31.36 15.36
C ASP A 361 -23.96 29.82 15.35
N THR A 362 -24.28 29.19 16.48
CA THR A 362 -24.17 27.74 16.69
C THR A 362 -25.08 26.89 15.78
N PRO A 363 -26.37 27.23 15.56
CA PRO A 363 -27.22 26.50 14.60
C PRO A 363 -26.68 26.54 13.17
N THR A 364 -26.02 27.63 12.75
CA THR A 364 -25.43 27.76 11.41
C THR A 364 -24.22 26.83 11.25
N LEU A 365 -23.36 26.76 12.27
CA LEU A 365 -22.25 25.81 12.34
C LEU A 365 -22.71 24.35 12.32
N LEU A 366 -23.70 24.01 13.15
CA LEU A 366 -24.29 22.67 13.20
C LEU A 366 -24.95 22.29 11.88
N ALA A 367 -25.66 23.21 11.22
CA ALA A 367 -26.25 22.98 9.90
C ALA A 367 -25.19 22.67 8.83
N LEU A 368 -24.06 23.40 8.83
CA LEU A 368 -22.96 23.19 7.89
C LEU A 368 -22.23 21.87 8.14
N LEU A 369 -21.91 21.56 9.40
CA LEU A 369 -21.31 20.28 9.80
C LEU A 369 -22.22 19.10 9.43
N CYS A 370 -23.52 19.18 9.73
CA CYS A 370 -24.47 18.10 9.44
C CYS A 370 -24.73 17.92 7.93
N GLY A 371 -24.68 19.01 7.15
CA GLY A 371 -24.81 18.97 5.69
C GLY A 371 -23.65 18.27 4.98
N ILE A 372 -22.44 18.31 5.57
CA ILE A 372 -21.23 17.66 5.03
C ILE A 372 -21.08 16.24 5.58
N ILE A 373 -21.21 16.08 6.90
CA ILE A 373 -20.90 14.83 7.60
C ILE A 373 -22.06 13.83 7.51
N GLY A 374 -23.31 14.32 7.52
CA GLY A 374 -24.50 13.47 7.50
C GLY A 374 -24.57 12.55 6.28
N PRO A 375 -24.45 13.06 5.05
CA PRO A 375 -24.47 12.23 3.84
C PRO A 375 -23.34 11.20 3.78
N VAL A 376 -22.14 11.57 4.26
CA VAL A 376 -20.95 10.70 4.29
C VAL A 376 -21.10 9.58 5.31
N LEU A 377 -21.54 9.90 6.54
CA LEU A 377 -21.84 8.89 7.57
C LEU A 377 -22.98 7.96 7.15
N LEU A 378 -24.03 8.48 6.52
CA LEU A 378 -25.16 7.68 6.04
C LEU A 378 -24.73 6.62 5.02
N THR A 379 -23.77 6.94 4.16
CA THR A 379 -23.20 5.97 3.23
C THR A 379 -22.36 4.93 3.92
N GLU A 380 -21.39 5.32 4.75
CA GLU A 380 -20.52 4.38 5.47
C GLU A 380 -21.32 3.39 6.32
N LEU A 381 -22.38 3.87 6.99
CA LEU A 381 -23.25 3.04 7.82
C LEU A 381 -24.09 2.04 7.02
N SER A 382 -24.34 2.32 5.74
CA SER A 382 -25.20 1.52 4.88
C SER A 382 -24.43 0.78 3.79
N GLU A 383 -23.12 0.98 3.68
CA GLU A 383 -22.28 0.40 2.64
C GLU A 383 -22.10 -1.10 2.84
N GLU A 384 -22.20 -1.85 1.74
CA GLU A 384 -22.04 -3.30 1.74
C GLU A 384 -20.59 -3.71 2.07
N ARG A 385 -20.46 -4.67 3.00
CA ARG A 385 -19.22 -5.32 3.42
C ARG A 385 -19.40 -6.83 3.34
N ALA A 386 -18.29 -7.52 3.07
CA ALA A 386 -18.26 -8.98 3.05
C ALA A 386 -18.65 -9.55 4.44
N PRO A 387 -19.29 -10.74 4.49
CA PRO A 387 -19.66 -11.63 3.38
C PRO A 387 -20.95 -11.21 2.62
N PHE A 388 -21.03 -11.54 1.33
CA PHE A 388 -22.18 -11.24 0.46
C PHE A 388 -23.03 -12.48 0.17
N ARG A 389 -24.35 -12.41 0.40
CA ARG A 389 -25.30 -13.48 0.02
C ARG A 389 -26.28 -12.96 -1.01
N HIS A 390 -26.25 -13.54 -2.20
CA HIS A 390 -27.09 -13.09 -3.30
C HIS A 390 -28.11 -14.14 -3.73
N SER A 391 -29.38 -13.95 -3.39
CA SER A 391 -30.50 -14.74 -3.92
C SER A 391 -30.97 -14.21 -5.29
N SER A 392 -31.93 -14.88 -5.92
CA SER A 392 -32.60 -14.41 -7.15
C SER A 392 -33.40 -13.13 -6.92
N SER A 393 -33.98 -12.97 -5.73
CA SER A 393 -34.84 -11.84 -5.34
C SER A 393 -34.23 -10.95 -4.26
N HIS A 394 -33.22 -11.41 -3.51
CA HIS A 394 -32.67 -10.67 -2.38
C HIS A 394 -31.18 -10.43 -2.53
N LEU A 395 -30.74 -9.27 -2.04
CA LEU A 395 -29.34 -8.90 -1.90
C LEU A 395 -29.03 -8.68 -0.43
N THR A 396 -28.22 -9.55 0.16
CA THR A 396 -27.85 -9.50 1.57
C THR A 396 -26.36 -9.22 1.72
N ALA A 397 -26.02 -8.24 2.54
CA ALA A 397 -24.65 -7.89 2.86
C ALA A 397 -24.54 -7.41 4.32
N HIS A 398 -23.34 -7.51 4.90
CA HIS A 398 -23.06 -6.89 6.19
C HIS A 398 -22.84 -5.39 6.00
N THR A 399 -23.31 -4.60 6.95
CA THR A 399 -23.04 -3.16 7.05
C THR A 399 -22.46 -2.88 8.44
N LEU A 400 -21.95 -1.67 8.69
CA LEU A 400 -21.51 -1.26 10.03
C LEU A 400 -22.60 -1.43 11.11
N THR A 401 -23.87 -1.41 10.71
CA THR A 401 -25.02 -1.57 11.61
C THR A 401 -25.53 -3.02 11.72
N GLY A 402 -24.85 -3.98 11.09
CA GLY A 402 -25.23 -5.38 11.00
C GLY A 402 -25.65 -5.83 9.60
N GLU A 403 -26.14 -7.06 9.51
CA GLU A 403 -26.60 -7.66 8.25
C GLU A 403 -27.87 -6.98 7.74
N ARG A 404 -27.89 -6.62 6.45
CA ARG A 404 -29.05 -6.03 5.77
C ARG A 404 -29.37 -6.83 4.53
N SER A 405 -30.64 -7.19 4.36
CA SER A 405 -31.16 -7.84 3.16
C SER A 405 -32.19 -6.94 2.48
N VAL A 406 -31.98 -6.65 1.19
CA VAL A 406 -32.84 -5.82 0.36
C VAL A 406 -33.57 -6.69 -0.65
N ASP A 407 -34.89 -6.55 -0.72
CA ASP A 407 -35.72 -7.20 -1.74
C ASP A 407 -35.65 -6.44 -3.08
N LEU A 408 -35.05 -7.07 -4.08
CA LEU A 408 -34.88 -6.54 -5.43
C LEU A 408 -36.17 -6.57 -6.27
N ASN A 409 -37.20 -7.32 -5.87
CA ASN A 409 -38.51 -7.28 -6.53
C ASN A 409 -39.37 -6.09 -6.07
N ARG A 410 -39.06 -5.52 -4.89
CA ARG A 410 -39.83 -4.44 -4.26
C ARG A 410 -38.99 -3.19 -4.00
N ILE A 411 -38.21 -2.80 -4.99
CA ILE A 411 -37.37 -1.61 -4.92
C ILE A 411 -38.25 -0.35 -4.89
N ALA A 412 -38.10 0.48 -3.86
CA ALA A 412 -38.81 1.75 -3.75
C ALA A 412 -38.01 2.88 -4.44
N THR A 413 -36.73 3.04 -4.06
CA THR A 413 -35.88 4.12 -4.58
C THR A 413 -34.45 3.67 -4.80
N VAL A 414 -33.80 4.21 -5.84
CA VAL A 414 -32.37 4.04 -6.07
C VAL A 414 -31.73 5.40 -6.36
N ARG A 415 -30.75 5.78 -5.53
CA ARG A 415 -30.03 7.05 -5.65
C ARG A 415 -28.54 6.79 -5.81
N LEU A 416 -27.89 7.62 -6.62
CA LEU A 416 -26.45 7.67 -6.69
C LEU A 416 -25.97 8.72 -5.67
N LEU A 417 -25.03 8.33 -4.82
CA LEU A 417 -24.22 9.27 -4.05
C LEU A 417 -22.78 9.24 -4.58
N THR A 418 -22.19 10.41 -4.70
CA THR A 418 -20.80 10.58 -5.11
C THR A 418 -20.04 11.29 -4.00
N THR A 419 -18.99 10.66 -3.48
CA THR A 419 -18.03 11.23 -2.55
C THR A 419 -16.68 11.36 -3.26
N PHE A 420 -15.76 12.16 -2.71
CA PHE A 420 -14.46 12.43 -3.33
C PHE A 420 -13.34 11.99 -2.38
N SER A 421 -12.38 11.24 -2.89
CA SER A 421 -11.15 10.88 -2.19
C SER A 421 -9.93 11.22 -3.06
N TYR A 422 -8.72 11.07 -2.50
CA TYR A 422 -7.46 11.38 -3.18
C TYR A 422 -7.27 10.63 -4.53
N GLY A 423 -8.00 9.53 -4.73
CA GLY A 423 -7.97 8.71 -5.95
C GLY A 423 -9.09 8.98 -6.96
N GLY A 424 -9.98 9.95 -6.72
CA GLY A 424 -11.09 10.33 -7.61
C GLY A 424 -12.49 10.16 -6.99
N PRO A 425 -13.57 10.24 -7.81
CA PRO A 425 -14.94 10.17 -7.31
C PRO A 425 -15.31 8.73 -6.93
N HIS A 426 -15.61 8.51 -5.65
CA HIS A 426 -16.16 7.27 -5.14
C HIS A 426 -17.70 7.30 -5.26
N ARG A 427 -18.31 6.23 -5.77
CA ARG A 427 -19.72 6.21 -6.18
C ARG A 427 -20.46 5.03 -5.55
N THR A 428 -21.47 5.35 -4.76
CA THR A 428 -22.28 4.37 -4.01
C THR A 428 -23.73 4.45 -4.48
N LEU A 429 -24.30 3.30 -4.87
CA LEU A 429 -25.73 3.21 -5.21
C LEU A 429 -26.53 2.85 -3.96
N VAL A 430 -27.28 3.81 -3.41
CA VAL A 430 -28.14 3.57 -2.26
C VAL A 430 -29.49 3.06 -2.75
N VAL A 431 -29.77 1.78 -2.48
CA VAL A 431 -31.04 1.13 -2.75
C VAL A 431 -31.88 1.14 -1.49
N CYS A 432 -33.15 1.50 -1.63
CA CYS A 432 -34.16 1.32 -0.59
C CYS A 432 -35.28 0.44 -1.12
N ASP A 433 -35.65 -0.61 -0.39
CA ASP A 433 -36.85 -1.39 -0.69
C ASP A 433 -38.11 -0.78 -0.06
N ALA A 434 -39.26 -1.38 -0.37
CA ALA A 434 -40.56 -1.00 0.18
C ALA A 434 -40.68 -1.25 1.70
N HIS A 435 -39.83 -2.08 2.28
CA HIS A 435 -39.79 -2.36 3.72
C HIS A 435 -38.96 -1.31 4.49
N GLY A 436 -38.29 -0.40 3.78
CA GLY A 436 -37.49 0.69 4.32
C GLY A 436 -36.04 0.29 4.61
N VAL A 437 -35.59 -0.89 4.17
CA VAL A 437 -34.20 -1.33 4.32
C VAL A 437 -33.35 -0.58 3.30
N ARG A 438 -32.22 -0.01 3.75
CA ARG A 438 -31.27 0.70 2.89
C ARG A 438 -29.97 -0.08 2.76
N LEU A 439 -29.46 -0.19 1.53
CA LEU A 439 -28.16 -0.80 1.27
C LEU A 439 -27.40 0.00 0.22
N GLY A 440 -26.17 0.38 0.55
CA GLY A 440 -25.21 1.05 -0.31
C GLY A 440 -24.41 0.01 -1.09
N ILE A 441 -24.60 0.00 -2.40
CA ILE A 441 -23.98 -0.96 -3.31
C ILE A 441 -22.77 -0.31 -3.99
N THR A 442 -21.61 -0.95 -3.87
CA THR A 442 -20.33 -0.49 -4.43
C THR A 442 -19.66 -1.56 -5.32
N THR A 443 -19.85 -2.84 -5.00
CA THR A 443 -19.26 -3.97 -5.73
C THR A 443 -19.86 -4.13 -7.13
N LYS A 444 -19.07 -4.63 -8.08
CA LYS A 444 -19.53 -4.85 -9.47
C LYS A 444 -20.62 -5.92 -9.55
N ARG A 445 -20.55 -6.96 -8.72
CA ARG A 445 -21.51 -8.08 -8.67
C ARG A 445 -22.89 -7.63 -8.20
N SER A 446 -22.96 -6.91 -7.07
CA SER A 446 -24.20 -6.34 -6.54
C SER A 446 -24.82 -5.33 -7.52
N ARG A 447 -24.01 -4.48 -8.15
CA ARG A 447 -24.45 -3.55 -9.21
C ARG A 447 -25.08 -4.28 -10.40
N GLY A 448 -24.46 -5.38 -10.85
CA GLY A 448 -24.99 -6.19 -11.94
C GLY A 448 -26.37 -6.80 -11.63
N LYS A 449 -26.57 -7.25 -10.39
CA LYS A 449 -27.88 -7.74 -9.93
C LYS A 449 -28.92 -6.63 -9.84
N LEU A 450 -28.55 -5.48 -9.26
CA LEU A 450 -29.44 -4.31 -9.21
C LEU A 450 -29.85 -3.84 -10.61
N ARG A 451 -28.91 -3.80 -11.56
CA ARG A 451 -29.21 -3.44 -12.96
C ARG A 451 -30.29 -4.35 -13.55
N ARG A 452 -30.10 -5.68 -13.45
CA ARG A 452 -31.07 -6.67 -13.94
C ARG A 452 -32.43 -6.54 -13.27
N ALA A 453 -32.46 -6.24 -11.97
CA ALA A 453 -33.70 -6.02 -11.23
C ALA A 453 -34.45 -4.78 -11.74
N ILE A 454 -33.74 -3.68 -12.02
CA ILE A 454 -34.33 -2.46 -12.59
C ILE A 454 -34.83 -2.69 -14.02
N GLU A 455 -34.07 -3.38 -14.87
CA GLU A 455 -34.49 -3.75 -16.23
C GLU A 455 -35.78 -4.60 -16.20
N LYS A 456 -35.84 -5.59 -15.29
CA LYS A 456 -37.04 -6.40 -15.06
C LYS A 456 -38.22 -5.55 -14.58
N ALA A 457 -37.99 -4.61 -13.67
CA ALA A 457 -39.03 -3.71 -13.17
C ALA A 457 -39.53 -2.74 -14.26
N ASP A 458 -38.64 -2.21 -15.10
CA ASP A 458 -38.98 -1.34 -16.23
C ASP A 458 -39.80 -2.10 -17.29
N ALA A 459 -39.46 -3.36 -17.55
CA ALA A 459 -40.23 -4.25 -18.42
C ALA A 459 -41.61 -4.61 -17.85
N ASN A 460 -41.69 -4.88 -16.54
CA ASN A 460 -42.96 -5.18 -15.86
C ASN A 460 -43.87 -3.96 -15.73
N ALA A 461 -43.31 -2.75 -15.77
CA ALA A 461 -44.11 -1.54 -15.76
C ALA A 461 -44.94 -1.36 -17.04
N ALA A 462 -44.52 -1.94 -18.16
CA ALA A 462 -45.36 -2.03 -19.35
C ALA A 462 -46.61 -2.90 -19.13
N ARG A 463 -46.65 -3.69 -18.04
CA ARG A 463 -47.76 -4.55 -17.61
C ARG A 463 -48.52 -4.00 -16.40
N GLY A 464 -48.36 -2.71 -16.07
CA GLY A 464 -49.10 -2.04 -14.99
C GLY A 464 -48.49 -2.15 -13.59
N VAL A 465 -47.29 -2.73 -13.43
CA VAL A 465 -46.60 -2.79 -12.13
C VAL A 465 -45.92 -1.44 -11.80
N PRO A 466 -46.01 -0.92 -10.56
CA PRO A 466 -45.37 0.34 -10.17
C PRO A 466 -43.85 0.33 -10.41
N ARG A 467 -43.33 1.42 -11.02
CA ARG A 467 -41.88 1.58 -11.28
C ARG A 467 -41.12 2.02 -10.03
N PRO A 468 -39.91 1.47 -9.79
CA PRO A 468 -39.01 2.01 -8.78
C PRO A 468 -38.56 3.43 -9.16
N ARG A 469 -38.45 4.33 -8.18
CA ARG A 469 -37.92 5.69 -8.39
C ARG A 469 -36.39 5.66 -8.45
N VAL A 470 -35.85 5.54 -9.66
CA VAL A 470 -34.39 5.55 -9.91
C VAL A 470 -33.95 6.92 -10.40
N SER A 471 -32.98 7.54 -9.71
CA SER A 471 -32.42 8.84 -10.12
C SER A 471 -31.74 8.76 -11.50
N ARG A 472 -31.74 9.86 -12.27
CA ARG A 472 -31.10 9.92 -13.61
C ARG A 472 -29.61 9.55 -13.56
N ALA A 473 -28.91 9.99 -12.51
CA ALA A 473 -27.50 9.68 -12.29
C ALA A 473 -27.27 8.19 -11.98
N ALA A 474 -28.15 7.56 -11.18
CA ALA A 474 -28.09 6.13 -10.93
C ALA A 474 -28.36 5.30 -12.19
N ARG A 475 -29.33 5.69 -13.02
CA ARG A 475 -29.56 5.04 -14.33
C ARG A 475 -28.33 5.16 -15.24
N ALA A 476 -27.71 6.35 -15.31
CA ALA A 476 -26.51 6.56 -16.10
C ALA A 476 -25.32 5.73 -15.58
N TYR A 477 -25.12 5.66 -14.26
CA TYR A 477 -24.05 4.86 -13.65
C TYR A 477 -24.23 3.34 -13.84
N LEU A 478 -25.47 2.88 -13.89
CA LEU A 478 -25.81 1.48 -14.20
C LEU A 478 -25.73 1.14 -15.70
N GLY A 479 -25.47 2.13 -16.57
CA GLY A 479 -25.46 1.97 -18.02
C GLY A 479 -26.86 1.88 -18.66
N LEU A 480 -27.90 2.30 -17.94
CA LEU A 480 -29.30 2.29 -18.38
C LEU A 480 -29.77 3.60 -19.03
N ALA A 481 -28.92 4.64 -19.02
CA ALA A 481 -29.21 5.95 -19.59
C ALA A 481 -27.91 6.64 -20.07
N PRO A 482 -28.00 7.68 -20.92
CA PRO A 482 -26.82 8.40 -21.41
C PRO A 482 -25.96 9.01 -20.28
N GLY A 483 -24.64 8.99 -20.45
CA GLY A 483 -23.67 9.40 -19.44
C GLY A 483 -23.74 10.87 -18.99
N ARG A 484 -24.43 11.75 -19.73
CA ARG A 484 -24.58 13.18 -19.38
C ARG A 484 -25.14 13.39 -17.97
N GLY A 485 -26.09 12.54 -17.53
CA GLY A 485 -26.67 12.61 -16.19
C GLY A 485 -25.69 12.29 -15.07
N LEU A 486 -24.67 11.48 -15.34
CA LEU A 486 -23.62 11.13 -14.38
C LEU A 486 -22.61 12.27 -14.21
N VAL A 487 -22.24 12.93 -15.31
CA VAL A 487 -21.30 14.06 -15.30
C VAL A 487 -21.91 15.23 -14.53
N VAL A 488 -23.14 15.63 -14.85
CA VAL A 488 -23.85 16.73 -14.16
C VAL A 488 -23.97 16.45 -12.67
N HIS A 489 -24.33 15.22 -12.27
CA HIS A 489 -24.40 14.84 -10.86
C HIS A 489 -23.03 14.90 -10.17
N THR A 490 -21.97 14.44 -10.82
CA THR A 490 -20.61 14.48 -10.26
C THR A 490 -20.16 15.93 -10.05
N VAL A 491 -20.40 16.82 -11.02
CA VAL A 491 -20.06 18.25 -10.91
C VAL A 491 -20.86 18.92 -9.80
N LEU A 492 -22.17 18.68 -9.72
CA LEU A 492 -23.01 19.25 -8.65
C LEU A 492 -22.60 18.75 -7.27
N ALA A 493 -22.26 17.46 -7.13
CA ALA A 493 -21.78 16.90 -5.87
C ALA A 493 -20.43 17.54 -5.45
N PHE A 494 -19.53 17.77 -6.41
CA PHE A 494 -18.24 18.43 -6.17
C PHE A 494 -18.42 19.88 -5.72
N LEU A 495 -19.26 20.65 -6.43
CA LEU A 495 -19.56 22.04 -6.09
C LEU A 495 -20.21 22.15 -4.71
N LEU A 496 -21.21 21.31 -4.42
CA LEU A 496 -21.87 21.29 -3.12
C LEU A 496 -20.88 20.99 -1.98
N LEU A 497 -20.01 20.00 -2.15
CA LEU A 497 -18.99 19.67 -1.15
C LEU A 497 -18.00 20.83 -0.97
N THR A 498 -17.46 21.36 -2.07
CA THR A 498 -16.47 22.44 -2.04
C THR A 498 -17.04 23.70 -1.40
N THR A 499 -18.23 24.13 -1.82
CA THR A 499 -18.90 25.29 -1.23
C THR A 499 -19.21 25.08 0.24
N SER A 500 -19.65 23.89 0.64
CA SER A 500 -19.93 23.59 2.05
C SER A 500 -18.65 23.63 2.90
N VAL A 501 -17.55 23.04 2.42
CA VAL A 501 -16.24 23.06 3.11
C VAL A 501 -15.69 24.48 3.18
N SER A 502 -15.75 25.25 2.08
CA SER A 502 -15.31 26.65 2.07
C SER A 502 -16.12 27.50 3.06
N LEU A 503 -17.44 27.34 3.09
CA LEU A 503 -18.30 28.06 4.03
C LEU A 503 -18.01 27.66 5.48
N TYR A 504 -17.76 26.37 5.74
CA TYR A 504 -17.33 25.88 7.05
C TYR A 504 -16.00 26.53 7.49
N VAL A 505 -14.98 26.56 6.63
CA VAL A 505 -13.69 27.19 6.94
C VAL A 505 -13.85 28.68 7.20
N VAL A 506 -14.65 29.39 6.40
CA VAL A 506 -14.93 30.82 6.61
C VAL A 506 -15.58 31.08 7.96
N VAL A 507 -16.57 30.27 8.34
CA VAL A 507 -17.24 30.41 9.65
C VAL A 507 -16.30 30.04 10.80
N ALA A 508 -15.51 28.97 10.66
CA ALA A 508 -14.54 28.56 11.67
C ALA A 508 -13.43 29.62 11.90
N LEU A 509 -12.92 30.23 10.82
CA LEU A 509 -11.92 31.30 10.90
C LEU A 509 -12.49 32.59 11.51
N ARG A 510 -13.76 32.92 11.24
CA ARG A 510 -14.42 34.07 11.86
C ARG A 510 -14.62 33.89 13.37
N LEU A 511 -14.85 32.67 13.83
CA LEU A 511 -15.09 32.37 15.25
C LEU A 511 -13.80 32.12 16.04
N GLY A 512 -12.74 31.61 15.40
CA GLY A 512 -11.43 31.41 16.04
C GLY A 512 -10.54 32.65 16.10
N GLY A 513 -11.00 33.79 15.57
CA GLY A 513 -10.32 35.09 15.60
C GLY A 513 -10.85 36.06 16.65
N GLN A 514 -11.72 35.61 17.55
CA GLN A 514 -12.04 36.26 18.83
C GLN A 514 -11.28 35.56 19.95
#